data_AF-A0A7J2UVT1-F1
#
_entry.id   AF-A0A7J2UVT1-F1
#
_cell.length_a   1.000
_cell.length_b   1.000
_cell.length_c   1.000
_cell.angle_alpha   90.00
_cell.angle_beta   90.00
_cell.angle_gamma   90.00
#
_symmetry.space_group_name_H-M   'P 1'
#
loop_
_entity.id
_entity.type
_entity.pdbx_description
1 polymer ?
#
loop_
_entity_poly.entity_id
_entity_poly.type
_entity_poly.pdbx_seq_one_letter_code
_entity_poly.pdbx_strand_id
1 'polypeptide(L)'
;MEKILPILVMGLLVLSGLGAAAYDTTVSLQHTPTLTTESTSVLFLTQPVASEKDGFAEIQLDGATTNWLRQNRPVLPIYVKTYEIPYGSTDIQVLCQAKDISTMAVTKEIIPARIVALSKLHEQTAYEKDPAVYENPAFYPETWFSYDLGAGRNKNDVQVTFVKIVCYPVRYSPMNNQITYAGGFDIMLKYQKPNTPPMMFSDDYDMVIIAPSAFESSLQRLIDFKNGKGLTTTFKSVESILEEYTGYDQPEQVKKFIKYAYDTWNITYVLLVGGLKNHIYAKDKDSRSAGWKAWYVPVRYVVMPHADDEACLSDLYYGCVYNATGDFDSWDSNGDGVYAAWNAPGALKDTFDLYPEVYVSRLPVTNKWEVNHIVRKIIAYESTGPDDKPWYKTFVGIGGKTFYYWLGKPDGEYLCDLAYNNTKLAIPGLSHVRVYSTNRDSGGLVPNTKDIASTFSKGAGFIDFQGHGYALGW
;
A
#
# COMPACT_ATOMS: atom_id res chain seq x y z
N MET A 1 96.36 15.03 -39.43
CA MET A 1 96.44 15.64 -38.08
C MET A 1 95.09 15.44 -37.41
N GLU A 2 95.14 14.83 -36.22
CA GLU A 2 94.11 14.75 -35.15
C GLU A 2 92.72 14.21 -35.55
N LYS A 3 92.42 12.91 -35.40
CA LYS A 3 91.94 12.22 -34.17
C LYS A 3 90.95 13.03 -33.33
N ILE A 4 89.70 12.58 -33.28
CA ILE A 4 88.97 12.15 -32.06
C ILE A 4 87.83 11.18 -32.48
N LEU A 5 87.72 10.09 -31.72
CA LEU A 5 86.77 8.97 -31.79
C LEU A 5 85.61 9.24 -30.75
N PRO A 6 84.65 8.34 -30.47
CA PRO A 6 83.20 8.51 -30.72
C PRO A 6 82.36 8.39 -29.41
N ILE A 7 81.03 8.31 -29.53
CA ILE A 7 80.10 7.50 -28.69
C ILE A 7 78.74 7.54 -29.44
N LEU A 8 78.37 6.45 -30.14
CA LEU A 8 77.45 5.36 -29.72
C LEU A 8 76.00 5.89 -29.56
N VAL A 9 74.93 5.32 -30.14
CA VAL A 9 74.62 3.92 -30.48
C VAL A 9 73.31 3.87 -31.28
N MET A 10 73.23 2.87 -32.17
CA MET A 10 72.06 2.11 -32.70
C MET A 10 70.66 2.77 -32.70
N GLY A 11 69.88 2.69 -33.77
CA GLY A 11 70.03 1.89 -34.97
C GLY A 11 68.81 2.03 -35.88
N LEU A 12 69.11 1.99 -37.19
CA LEU A 12 68.31 1.48 -38.31
C LEU A 12 66.83 1.86 -38.46
N LEU A 13 66.63 2.84 -39.34
CA LEU A 13 65.90 2.69 -40.61
C LEU A 13 65.56 1.23 -41.00
N VAL A 14 64.26 0.91 -41.06
CA VAL A 14 63.68 0.21 -42.22
C VAL A 14 62.42 0.96 -42.65
N LEU A 15 62.46 1.34 -43.91
CA LEU A 15 61.45 2.01 -44.70
C LEU A 15 60.20 1.14 -44.95
N SER A 16 59.04 1.80 -44.85
CA SER A 16 57.87 1.71 -45.74
C SER A 16 57.35 0.34 -46.20
N GLY A 17 56.12 0.02 -45.80
CA GLY A 17 55.24 -0.87 -46.58
C GLY A 17 54.12 -1.55 -45.81
N LEU A 18 52.91 -0.97 -45.91
CA LEU A 18 51.58 -1.62 -45.93
C LEU A 18 51.10 -2.49 -44.74
N GLY A 19 49.92 -2.13 -44.22
CA GLY A 19 49.05 -3.05 -43.48
C GLY A 19 48.14 -2.35 -42.47
N ALA A 20 46.97 -1.90 -42.91
CA ALA A 20 45.90 -1.50 -42.01
C ALA A 20 45.40 -2.73 -41.23
N ALA A 21 45.63 -2.74 -39.92
CA ALA A 21 44.91 -3.59 -38.98
C ALA A 21 44.07 -2.66 -38.10
N ALA A 22 42.78 -2.57 -38.42
CA ALA A 22 41.80 -1.96 -37.53
C ALA A 22 41.64 -2.90 -36.33
N TYR A 23 42.27 -2.57 -35.21
CA TYR A 23 41.86 -3.09 -33.91
C TYR A 23 40.58 -2.36 -33.53
N ASP A 24 39.46 -3.06 -33.64
CA ASP A 24 38.18 -2.61 -33.13
C ASP A 24 38.23 -2.76 -31.60
N THR A 25 38.80 -1.77 -30.93
CA THR A 25 38.55 -1.58 -29.50
C THR A 25 37.11 -1.09 -29.36
N THR A 26 36.19 -2.03 -29.18
CA THR A 26 34.90 -1.75 -28.54
C THR A 26 35.18 -1.31 -27.11
N VAL A 27 35.53 -0.03 -26.96
CA VAL A 27 35.39 0.67 -25.68
C VAL A 27 33.89 0.67 -25.42
N SER A 28 33.42 -0.28 -24.59
CA SER A 28 32.13 -0.11 -23.94
C SER A 28 32.25 1.16 -23.12
N LEU A 29 31.71 2.27 -23.63
CA LEU A 29 31.47 3.46 -22.85
C LEU A 29 30.65 2.99 -21.64
N GLN A 30 31.30 2.90 -20.48
CA GLN A 30 30.60 2.76 -19.21
C GLN A 30 29.68 3.97 -19.14
N HIS A 31 28.39 3.76 -19.40
CA HIS A 31 27.38 4.79 -19.25
C HIS A 31 27.41 5.17 -17.77
N THR A 32 28.01 6.31 -17.45
CA THR A 32 27.94 6.81 -16.07
C THR A 32 26.46 7.09 -15.82
N PRO A 33 25.82 6.46 -14.82
CA PRO A 33 24.42 6.68 -14.58
C PRO A 33 24.16 8.18 -14.43
N THR A 34 23.24 8.71 -15.23
CA THR A 34 22.96 10.15 -15.21
C THR A 34 22.21 10.48 -13.93
N LEU A 35 22.88 11.17 -13.01
CA LEU A 35 22.25 11.68 -11.80
C LEU A 35 21.19 12.71 -12.18
N THR A 36 19.93 12.40 -11.90
CA THR A 36 18.80 13.31 -12.10
C THR A 36 18.58 14.10 -10.81
N THR A 37 18.25 15.38 -10.95
CA THR A 37 17.91 16.26 -9.83
C THR A 37 16.58 16.93 -10.09
N GLU A 38 15.66 16.81 -9.15
CA GLU A 38 14.41 17.56 -9.12
C GLU A 38 14.41 18.47 -7.89
N SER A 39 13.93 19.71 -8.08
CA SER A 39 13.88 20.70 -7.02
C SER A 39 12.49 21.31 -6.94
N THR A 40 12.03 21.57 -5.72
CA THR A 40 10.79 22.30 -5.46
C THR A 40 11.00 23.23 -4.28
N SER A 41 10.69 24.51 -4.49
CA SER A 41 10.65 25.50 -3.42
C SER A 41 9.20 25.75 -3.03
N VAL A 42 8.91 25.69 -1.74
CA VAL A 42 7.63 26.08 -1.17
C VAL A 42 7.85 27.27 -0.24
N LEU A 43 6.91 28.21 -0.27
CA LEU A 43 6.87 29.39 0.60
C LEU A 43 5.48 29.45 1.24
N PHE A 44 5.44 29.71 2.54
CA PHE A 44 4.23 30.00 3.29
C PHE A 44 4.08 31.51 3.40
N LEU A 45 3.01 32.06 2.81
CA LEU A 45 2.84 33.51 2.67
C LEU A 45 2.52 34.21 3.99
N THR A 46 2.10 33.44 5.00
CA THR A 46 1.73 33.94 6.32
C THR A 46 2.45 33.17 7.41
N GLN A 47 2.73 33.82 8.52
CA GLN A 47 3.11 33.13 9.75
C GLN A 47 1.97 32.23 10.26
N PRO A 48 2.26 31.19 11.05
CA PRO A 48 1.23 30.40 11.70
C PRO A 48 0.32 31.28 12.57
N VAL A 49 -0.98 30.99 12.53
CA VAL A 49 -1.98 31.66 13.37
C VAL A 49 -2.39 30.69 14.48
N ALA A 50 -2.24 31.14 15.73
CA ALA A 50 -2.76 30.44 16.90
C ALA A 50 -4.15 30.99 17.22
N SER A 51 -5.15 30.11 17.24
CA SER A 51 -6.51 30.43 17.67
C SER A 51 -6.90 29.56 18.86
N GLU A 52 -7.84 30.04 19.69
CA GLU A 52 -8.31 29.25 20.82
C GLU A 52 -9.40 28.27 20.37
N LYS A 53 -9.24 26.99 20.76
CA LYS A 53 -10.22 25.94 20.52
C LYS A 53 -10.27 24.99 21.70
N ASP A 54 -11.45 24.85 22.30
CA ASP A 54 -11.72 23.94 23.43
C ASP A 54 -10.73 24.08 24.60
N GLY A 55 -10.26 25.31 24.86
CA GLY A 55 -9.28 25.60 25.92
C GLY A 55 -7.82 25.35 25.55
N PHE A 56 -7.53 24.96 24.30
CA PHE A 56 -6.18 24.77 23.75
C PHE A 56 -5.89 25.77 22.63
N ALA A 57 -4.63 25.78 22.14
CA ALA A 57 -4.26 26.47 20.92
C ALA A 57 -4.43 25.54 19.70
N GLU A 58 -5.17 25.97 18.69
CA GLU A 58 -5.17 25.37 17.35
C GLU A 58 -4.23 26.20 16.46
N ILE A 59 -3.25 25.53 15.84
CA ILE A 59 -2.30 26.17 14.93
C ILE A 59 -2.72 25.93 13.50
N GLN A 60 -2.92 27.01 12.75
CA GLN A 60 -3.21 26.98 11.33
C GLN A 60 -2.08 27.65 10.55
N LEU A 61 -1.76 27.11 9.38
CA LEU A 61 -0.76 27.67 8.47
C LEU A 61 -1.30 27.61 7.05
N ASP A 62 -1.43 28.76 6.39
CA ASP A 62 -1.82 28.82 4.99
C ASP A 62 -0.75 28.17 4.11
N GLY A 63 -1.18 27.38 3.13
CA GLY A 63 -0.31 26.56 2.28
C GLY A 63 0.13 25.22 2.88
N ALA A 64 -0.26 24.87 4.11
CA ALA A 64 -0.11 23.52 4.62
C ALA A 64 -1.04 22.54 3.87
N THR A 65 -0.58 21.31 3.61
CA THR A 65 -1.37 20.31 2.89
C THR A 65 -2.42 19.63 3.77
N THR A 66 -2.08 19.43 5.05
CA THR A 66 -2.95 18.75 6.04
C THR A 66 -2.36 18.95 7.43
N ASN A 67 -2.97 18.35 8.44
CA ASN A 67 -2.46 18.29 9.80
C ASN A 67 -1.86 16.92 10.12
N TRP A 68 -0.79 16.91 10.90
CA TRP A 68 -0.21 15.69 11.43
C TRP A 68 -0.95 15.24 12.68
N LEU A 69 -1.64 14.10 12.56
CA LEU A 69 -2.47 13.54 13.61
C LEU A 69 -1.80 12.29 14.18
N ARG A 70 -1.35 12.39 15.43
CA ARG A 70 -0.91 11.23 16.23
C ARG A 70 -1.67 11.26 17.55
N GLN A 71 -2.33 10.16 17.89
CA GLN A 71 -3.19 10.07 19.07
C GLN A 71 -2.53 10.73 20.30
N ASN A 72 -3.27 11.64 20.95
CA ASN A 72 -2.88 12.35 22.16
C ASN A 72 -1.65 13.28 22.01
N ARG A 73 -1.11 13.50 20.80
CA ARG A 73 0.04 14.40 20.54
C ARG A 73 -0.41 15.72 19.87
N PRO A 74 0.37 16.81 19.95
CA PRO A 74 -0.01 18.10 19.36
C PRO A 74 -0.39 17.98 17.87
N VAL A 75 -1.53 18.58 17.49
CA VAL A 75 -1.94 18.73 16.09
C VAL A 75 -1.14 19.85 15.46
N LEU A 76 -0.30 19.52 14.47
CA LEU A 76 0.55 20.49 13.79
C LEU A 76 0.33 20.47 12.27
N PRO A 77 0.31 21.64 11.60
CA PRO A 77 0.23 21.68 10.15
C PRO A 77 1.49 21.07 9.52
N ILE A 78 1.31 20.31 8.44
CA ILE A 78 2.38 19.71 7.64
C ILE A 78 2.20 19.99 6.17
N TYR A 79 3.31 19.95 5.44
CA TYR A 79 3.34 20.03 3.99
C TYR A 79 3.87 18.70 3.43
N VAL A 80 3.09 18.04 2.57
CA VAL A 80 3.43 16.76 1.96
C VAL A 80 3.68 16.95 0.46
N LYS A 81 4.85 16.53 0.00
CA LYS A 81 5.20 16.48 -1.42
C LYS A 81 5.56 15.05 -1.79
N THR A 82 4.83 14.48 -2.76
CA THR A 82 5.17 13.19 -3.34
C THR A 82 5.75 13.41 -4.74
N TYR A 83 6.92 12.82 -4.99
CA TYR A 83 7.48 12.67 -6.32
C TYR A 83 7.19 11.25 -6.83
N GLU A 84 6.87 11.13 -8.11
CA GLU A 84 6.81 9.85 -8.83
C GLU A 84 8.02 9.81 -9.75
N ILE A 85 9.01 8.98 -9.43
CA ILE A 85 10.21 8.79 -10.25
C ILE A 85 10.15 7.43 -10.97
N PRO A 86 10.92 7.26 -12.07
CA PRO A 86 10.96 5.97 -12.76
C PRO A 86 11.25 4.82 -11.80
N TYR A 87 10.47 3.75 -11.91
CA TYR A 87 10.67 2.54 -11.10
C TYR A 87 12.09 1.97 -11.27
N GLY A 88 12.66 1.43 -10.19
CA GLY A 88 14.05 0.93 -10.18
C GLY A 88 15.11 2.04 -10.14
N SER A 89 14.73 3.27 -9.81
CA SER A 89 15.69 4.34 -9.53
C SER A 89 16.51 4.03 -8.27
N THR A 90 17.82 4.28 -8.33
CA THR A 90 18.76 4.02 -7.23
C THR A 90 19.37 5.32 -6.71
N ASP A 91 20.18 5.23 -5.64
CA ASP A 91 20.87 6.39 -5.03
C ASP A 91 19.95 7.57 -4.71
N ILE A 92 18.73 7.26 -4.24
CA ILE A 92 17.70 8.24 -3.91
C ILE A 92 18.14 9.01 -2.67
N GLN A 93 18.31 10.31 -2.82
CA GLN A 93 18.69 11.25 -1.75
C GLN A 93 17.71 12.40 -1.69
N VAL A 94 17.15 12.61 -0.50
CA VAL A 94 16.26 13.75 -0.22
C VAL A 94 17.00 14.74 0.68
N LEU A 95 17.15 15.97 0.20
CA LEU A 95 17.62 17.10 0.96
C LEU A 95 16.46 18.10 1.10
N CYS A 96 16.17 18.52 2.33
CA CYS A 96 15.14 19.50 2.59
C CYS A 96 15.68 20.55 3.56
N GLN A 97 15.69 21.80 3.12
CA GLN A 97 16.19 22.94 3.89
C GLN A 97 15.02 23.85 4.26
N ALA A 98 14.77 24.01 5.57
CA ALA A 98 13.83 25.00 6.09
C ALA A 98 14.39 26.42 5.90
N LYS A 99 13.52 27.37 5.54
CA LYS A 99 13.84 28.78 5.29
C LYS A 99 13.11 29.69 6.27
N ASP A 100 13.66 30.89 6.44
CA ASP A 100 13.04 32.00 7.17
C ASP A 100 12.50 31.58 8.54
N ILE A 101 13.36 30.86 9.28
CA ILE A 101 13.00 30.26 10.57
C ILE A 101 12.78 31.37 11.60
N SER A 102 11.60 31.37 12.18
CA SER A 102 11.17 32.32 13.20
C SER A 102 10.53 31.58 14.37
N THR A 103 10.32 32.29 15.47
CA THR A 103 9.79 31.71 16.70
C THR A 103 8.67 32.59 17.25
N MET A 104 7.63 31.98 17.79
CA MET A 104 6.58 32.69 18.51
C MET A 104 6.15 31.91 19.75
N ALA A 105 5.73 32.64 20.78
CA ALA A 105 5.10 32.05 21.96
C ALA A 105 3.65 31.67 21.63
N VAL A 106 3.18 30.56 22.21
CA VAL A 106 1.77 30.19 22.23
C VAL A 106 1.24 30.40 23.65
N THR A 107 0.06 30.97 23.79
CA THR A 107 -0.50 31.32 25.11
C THR A 107 -1.10 30.12 25.84
N LYS A 108 -1.37 29.03 25.11
CA LYS A 108 -1.89 27.76 25.62
C LYS A 108 -1.15 26.60 24.97
N GLU A 109 -1.24 25.43 25.60
CA GLU A 109 -0.76 24.20 24.99
C GLU A 109 -1.50 23.94 23.67
N ILE A 110 -0.78 23.43 22.67
CA ILE A 110 -1.40 23.08 21.39
C ILE A 110 -2.38 21.92 21.60
N ILE A 111 -3.49 21.91 20.87
CA ILE A 111 -4.53 20.90 20.99
C ILE A 111 -3.98 19.50 20.65
N PRO A 112 -4.19 18.47 21.50
CA PRO A 112 -3.80 17.11 21.17
C PRO A 112 -4.76 16.49 20.15
N ALA A 113 -4.21 15.69 19.24
CA ALA A 113 -4.98 14.99 18.23
C ALA A 113 -5.86 13.94 18.92
N ARG A 114 -7.14 13.98 18.57
CA ARG A 114 -8.13 13.03 19.04
C ARG A 114 -8.59 12.18 17.87
N ILE A 115 -8.18 10.92 17.84
CA ILE A 115 -8.67 9.95 16.86
C ILE A 115 -9.83 9.21 17.54
N VAL A 116 -11.05 9.67 17.26
CA VAL A 116 -12.30 9.07 17.76
C VAL A 116 -13.03 8.37 16.63
N ALA A 117 -13.87 7.39 16.99
CA ALA A 117 -14.84 6.83 16.05
C ALA A 117 -15.77 7.94 15.53
N LEU A 118 -16.00 7.95 14.23
CA LEU A 118 -16.87 8.94 13.59
C LEU A 118 -18.33 8.66 13.98
N SER A 119 -19.05 9.67 14.47
CA SER A 119 -20.43 9.50 14.91
C SER A 119 -21.30 10.72 14.62
N LYS A 120 -22.61 10.49 14.42
CA LYS A 120 -23.63 11.55 14.34
C LYS A 120 -23.91 12.24 15.68
N LEU A 121 -23.52 11.63 16.80
CA LEU A 121 -23.72 12.20 18.14
C LEU A 121 -22.48 12.97 18.58
N HIS A 122 -22.62 14.30 18.68
CA HIS A 122 -21.55 15.20 19.11
C HIS A 122 -21.42 15.14 20.65
N GLU A 123 -20.24 14.78 21.16
CA GLU A 123 -19.92 15.04 22.58
C GLU A 123 -18.46 15.48 22.73
N GLN A 124 -18.26 16.40 23.67
CA GLN A 124 -16.95 16.81 24.13
C GLN A 124 -16.40 15.77 25.13
N THR A 125 -15.67 14.76 24.65
CA THR A 125 -14.76 14.02 25.55
C THR A 125 -13.61 14.94 25.99
N ALA A 126 -12.97 14.68 27.13
CA ALA A 126 -11.79 15.43 27.54
C ALA A 126 -10.61 15.13 26.61
N TYR A 127 -9.71 16.10 26.45
CA TYR A 127 -8.46 15.90 25.72
C TYR A 127 -7.45 15.15 26.58
N GLU A 128 -6.86 14.09 26.04
CA GLU A 128 -5.72 13.41 26.64
C GLU A 128 -4.41 13.89 26.02
N LYS A 129 -3.37 14.01 26.84
CA LYS A 129 -2.03 14.45 26.44
C LYS A 129 -1.05 13.30 26.62
N ASP A 130 -0.31 12.97 25.56
CA ASP A 130 0.81 12.03 25.63
C ASP A 130 1.93 12.66 26.47
N PRO A 131 2.23 12.14 27.69
CA PRO A 131 3.22 12.75 28.58
C PRO A 131 4.62 12.74 27.96
N ALA A 132 4.93 11.76 27.10
CA ALA A 132 6.22 11.69 26.41
C ALA A 132 6.48 12.89 25.47
N VAL A 133 5.43 13.62 25.10
CA VAL A 133 5.52 14.86 24.30
C VAL A 133 5.25 16.09 25.16
N TYR A 134 4.13 16.16 25.86
CA TYR A 134 3.73 17.39 26.57
C TYR A 134 4.60 17.72 27.79
N GLU A 135 5.22 16.72 28.41
CA GLU A 135 6.14 16.91 29.55
C GLU A 135 7.61 16.94 29.11
N ASN A 136 7.87 17.17 27.82
CA ASN A 136 9.20 17.22 27.23
C ASN A 136 9.52 18.66 26.75
N PRO A 137 10.70 19.23 27.07
CA PRO A 137 11.08 20.55 26.56
C PRO A 137 11.58 20.53 25.11
N ALA A 138 11.88 19.37 24.52
CA ALA A 138 12.33 19.25 23.15
C ALA A 138 11.24 19.65 22.13
N PHE A 139 11.66 20.04 20.94
CA PHE A 139 10.74 20.34 19.85
C PHE A 139 10.13 19.06 19.29
N TYR A 140 8.81 19.09 19.10
CA TYR A 140 8.01 18.09 18.43
C TYR A 140 7.48 18.63 17.09
N PRO A 141 7.73 17.98 15.94
CA PRO A 141 8.77 16.95 15.76
C PRO A 141 10.19 17.51 15.95
N GLU A 142 11.15 16.61 16.12
CA GLU A 142 12.57 16.95 16.32
C GLU A 142 13.31 17.33 15.03
N THR A 143 12.78 16.90 13.88
CA THR A 143 13.34 17.21 12.56
C THR A 143 12.43 18.15 11.79
N TRP A 144 12.99 18.79 10.77
CA TRP A 144 12.25 19.67 9.86
C TRP A 144 11.54 18.92 8.73
N PHE A 145 11.96 17.68 8.48
CA PHE A 145 11.31 16.81 7.51
C PHE A 145 11.56 15.34 7.83
N SER A 146 10.81 14.48 7.17
CA SER A 146 11.09 13.06 6.99
C SER A 146 10.69 12.67 5.56
N TYR A 147 11.13 11.51 5.10
CA TYR A 147 10.66 10.95 3.84
C TYR A 147 10.51 9.44 3.95
N ASP A 148 9.58 8.90 3.17
CA ASP A 148 9.38 7.47 2.99
C ASP A 148 9.43 7.15 1.50
N LEU A 149 9.91 5.95 1.18
CA LEU A 149 9.93 5.42 -0.18
C LEU A 149 8.91 4.27 -0.29
N GLY A 150 8.35 4.08 -1.48
CA GLY A 150 7.55 2.91 -1.83
C GLY A 150 7.56 2.69 -3.33
N ALA A 151 7.44 1.45 -3.80
CA ALA A 151 7.34 1.15 -5.21
C ALA A 151 5.98 0.50 -5.53
N GLY A 152 5.32 0.94 -6.59
CA GLY A 152 4.04 0.33 -6.97
C GLY A 152 3.39 1.07 -8.11
N ARG A 153 2.10 0.79 -8.34
CA ARG A 153 1.34 1.41 -9.44
C ARG A 153 0.72 2.74 -9.01
N ASN A 154 0.86 3.77 -9.84
CA ASN A 154 0.20 5.06 -9.64
C ASN A 154 -1.25 5.06 -10.15
N LYS A 155 -1.93 6.21 -10.04
CA LYS A 155 -3.33 6.38 -10.47
C LYS A 155 -3.61 6.10 -11.96
N ASN A 156 -2.56 6.08 -12.79
CA ASN A 156 -2.63 5.82 -14.22
C ASN A 156 -2.17 4.39 -14.55
N ASP A 157 -2.04 3.53 -13.54
CA ASP A 157 -1.60 2.14 -13.67
C ASP A 157 -0.15 1.98 -14.19
N VAL A 158 0.70 2.97 -13.91
CA VAL A 158 2.13 2.97 -14.27
C VAL A 158 2.95 2.65 -13.03
N GLN A 159 3.91 1.72 -13.14
CA GLN A 159 4.84 1.42 -12.07
C GLN A 159 5.81 2.60 -11.85
N VAL A 160 5.91 3.06 -10.61
CA VAL A 160 6.76 4.17 -10.19
C VAL A 160 7.37 3.90 -8.82
N THR A 161 8.46 4.59 -8.50
CA THR A 161 8.89 4.75 -7.11
C THR A 161 8.34 6.06 -6.57
N PHE A 162 7.56 5.98 -5.49
CA PHE A 162 7.04 7.11 -4.74
C PHE A 162 8.08 7.60 -3.73
N VAL A 163 8.43 8.88 -3.80
CA VAL A 163 9.21 9.57 -2.76
C VAL A 163 8.29 10.55 -2.04
N LYS A 164 7.77 10.13 -0.88
CA LYS A 164 6.84 10.94 -0.07
C LYS A 164 7.61 11.71 0.98
N ILE A 165 7.72 13.02 0.81
CA ILE A 165 8.43 13.92 1.71
C ILE A 165 7.41 14.66 2.56
N VAL A 166 7.59 14.60 3.89
CA VAL A 166 6.77 15.32 4.87
C VAL A 166 7.65 16.40 5.47
N CYS A 167 7.33 17.67 5.18
CA CYS A 167 7.93 18.83 5.81
C CYS A 167 7.10 19.22 7.05
N TYR A 168 7.80 19.60 8.12
CA TYR A 168 7.24 20.02 9.40
C TYR A 168 7.43 21.54 9.56
N PRO A 169 6.60 22.38 8.91
CA PRO A 169 6.75 23.83 8.94
C PRO A 169 6.59 24.43 10.33
N VAL A 170 5.92 23.73 11.25
CA VAL A 170 5.76 24.15 12.64
C VAL A 170 6.27 23.04 13.55
N ARG A 171 7.10 23.42 14.51
CA ARG A 171 7.65 22.55 15.55
C ARG A 171 7.37 23.17 16.90
N TYR A 172 6.83 22.38 17.83
CA TYR A 172 6.34 22.85 19.12
C TYR A 172 7.21 22.34 20.26
N SER A 173 7.62 23.22 21.16
CA SER A 173 8.25 22.88 22.43
C SER A 173 7.21 23.06 23.54
N PRO A 174 6.61 21.95 24.04
CA PRO A 174 5.45 22.03 24.92
C PRO A 174 5.71 22.72 26.25
N MET A 175 6.76 22.32 26.97
CA MET A 175 7.08 22.91 28.27
C MET A 175 7.46 24.40 28.20
N ASN A 176 7.94 24.86 27.04
CA ASN A 176 8.30 26.26 26.84
C ASN A 176 7.16 27.08 26.22
N ASN A 177 6.02 26.45 25.89
CA ASN A 177 4.90 27.08 25.20
C ASN A 177 5.36 27.93 24.01
N GLN A 178 6.20 27.33 23.17
CA GLN A 178 6.87 28.01 22.07
C GLN A 178 6.80 27.17 20.82
N ILE A 179 6.50 27.79 19.69
CA ILE A 179 6.68 27.18 18.37
C ILE A 179 7.81 27.85 17.63
N THR A 180 8.58 27.04 16.92
CA THR A 180 9.48 27.48 15.86
C THR A 180 8.83 27.10 14.54
N TYR A 181 8.82 28.02 13.58
CA TYR A 181 8.21 27.81 12.28
C TYR A 181 9.11 28.27 11.14
N ALA A 182 8.97 27.61 9.99
CA ALA A 182 9.68 27.95 8.77
C ALA A 182 8.75 28.74 7.83
N GLY A 183 9.27 29.77 7.17
CA GLY A 183 8.57 30.50 6.10
C GLY A 183 8.55 29.75 4.77
N GLY A 184 9.25 28.62 4.67
CA GLY A 184 9.25 27.78 3.48
C GLY A 184 10.27 26.65 3.54
N PHE A 185 10.34 25.87 2.47
CA PHE A 185 11.32 24.81 2.30
C PHE A 185 11.88 24.81 0.88
N ASP A 186 13.16 24.52 0.75
CA ASP A 186 13.74 24.05 -0.51
C ASP A 186 13.92 22.54 -0.42
N ILE A 187 13.26 21.82 -1.31
CA ILE A 187 13.28 20.37 -1.41
C ILE A 187 14.08 20.02 -2.66
N MET A 188 15.08 19.16 -2.51
CA MET A 188 15.88 18.63 -3.58
C MET A 188 15.88 17.10 -3.50
N LEU A 189 15.44 16.48 -4.58
CA LEU A 189 15.47 15.04 -4.79
C LEU A 189 16.55 14.73 -5.82
N LYS A 190 17.52 13.89 -5.44
CA LYS A 190 18.53 13.35 -6.36
C LYS A 190 18.34 11.85 -6.47
N TYR A 191 18.48 11.32 -7.67
CA TYR A 191 18.40 9.88 -7.92
C TYR A 191 19.09 9.52 -9.23
N GLN A 192 19.48 8.27 -9.38
CA GLN A 192 19.91 7.71 -10.66
C GLN A 192 18.73 7.00 -11.31
N LYS A 193 18.45 7.33 -12.56
CA LYS A 193 17.45 6.60 -13.35
C LYS A 193 17.93 5.15 -13.56
N PRO A 194 17.02 4.18 -13.67
CA PRO A 194 17.39 2.82 -14.03
C PRO A 194 18.15 2.83 -15.37
N ASN A 195 19.29 2.16 -15.41
CA ASN A 195 20.07 1.95 -16.64
C ASN A 195 19.53 0.74 -17.45
N THR A 196 18.55 0.03 -16.92
CA THR A 196 17.90 -1.09 -17.59
C THR A 196 16.99 -0.58 -18.70
N PRO A 197 17.07 -1.16 -19.92
CA PRO A 197 16.09 -0.86 -20.95
C PRO A 197 14.68 -1.17 -20.45
N PRO A 198 13.64 -0.53 -21.02
CA PRO A 198 12.26 -0.86 -20.71
C PRO A 198 12.06 -2.38 -20.75
N MET A 199 11.33 -2.90 -19.78
CA MET A 199 11.06 -4.33 -19.65
C MET A 199 10.50 -4.85 -20.97
N MET A 200 11.22 -5.79 -21.61
CA MET A 200 10.72 -6.47 -22.81
C MET A 200 9.99 -7.71 -22.36
N PHE A 201 8.68 -7.70 -22.52
CA PHE A 201 7.82 -8.83 -22.16
C PHE A 201 7.87 -9.89 -23.27
N SER A 202 7.96 -11.17 -22.87
CA SER A 202 7.91 -12.29 -23.82
C SER A 202 6.49 -12.58 -24.27
N ASP A 203 5.54 -12.31 -23.39
CA ASP A 203 4.10 -12.47 -23.58
C ASP A 203 3.38 -11.27 -22.94
N ASP A 204 2.12 -11.06 -23.30
CA ASP A 204 1.31 -9.97 -22.76
C ASP A 204 -0.01 -10.54 -22.22
N TYR A 205 -0.06 -10.75 -20.90
CA TYR A 205 -1.22 -11.23 -20.17
C TYR A 205 -1.63 -10.16 -19.17
N ASP A 206 -2.92 -9.81 -19.11
CA ASP A 206 -3.45 -8.92 -18.08
C ASP A 206 -3.56 -9.63 -16.73
N MET A 207 -3.98 -10.91 -16.75
CA MET A 207 -4.31 -11.68 -15.55
C MET A 207 -3.72 -13.09 -15.56
N VAL A 208 -3.24 -13.54 -14.40
CA VAL A 208 -2.98 -14.96 -14.13
C VAL A 208 -3.93 -15.50 -13.06
N ILE A 209 -4.52 -16.66 -13.33
CA ILE A 209 -5.27 -17.45 -12.35
C ILE A 209 -4.35 -18.52 -11.78
N ILE A 210 -4.12 -18.50 -10.47
CA ILE A 210 -3.32 -19.50 -9.75
C ILE A 210 -4.25 -20.40 -8.95
N ALA A 211 -4.29 -21.69 -9.28
CA ALA A 211 -5.13 -22.66 -8.59
C ALA A 211 -4.49 -24.06 -8.62
N PRO A 212 -4.98 -25.03 -7.82
CA PRO A 212 -4.64 -26.43 -8.04
C PRO A 212 -5.02 -26.88 -9.45
N SER A 213 -4.19 -27.70 -10.08
CA SER A 213 -4.47 -28.35 -11.38
C SER A 213 -5.86 -28.98 -11.45
N ALA A 214 -6.34 -29.54 -10.34
CA ALA A 214 -7.67 -30.11 -10.23
C ALA A 214 -8.80 -29.12 -10.58
N PHE A 215 -8.62 -27.80 -10.43
CA PHE A 215 -9.63 -26.78 -10.70
C PHE A 215 -9.59 -26.21 -12.12
N GLU A 216 -8.55 -26.49 -12.91
CA GLU A 216 -8.31 -25.93 -14.24
C GLU A 216 -9.54 -26.05 -15.16
N SER A 217 -10.06 -27.26 -15.34
CA SER A 217 -11.25 -27.52 -16.17
C SER A 217 -12.50 -26.72 -15.75
N SER A 218 -12.67 -26.43 -14.45
CA SER A 218 -13.80 -25.62 -13.95
C SER A 218 -13.56 -24.11 -14.11
N LEU A 219 -12.30 -23.71 -14.28
CA LEU A 219 -11.89 -22.33 -14.49
C LEU A 219 -11.81 -21.94 -15.97
N GLN A 220 -11.69 -22.91 -16.89
CA GLN A 220 -11.59 -22.64 -18.32
C GLN A 220 -12.70 -21.70 -18.83
N ARG A 221 -13.94 -21.91 -18.38
CA ARG A 221 -15.07 -21.06 -18.76
C ARG A 221 -14.89 -19.60 -18.32
N LEU A 222 -14.26 -19.36 -17.17
CA LEU A 222 -13.96 -18.00 -16.70
C LEU A 222 -12.83 -17.39 -17.55
N ILE A 223 -11.79 -18.16 -17.85
CA ILE A 223 -10.67 -17.74 -18.69
C ILE A 223 -11.17 -17.31 -20.08
N ASP A 224 -11.95 -18.17 -20.74
CA ASP A 224 -12.53 -17.89 -22.05
C ASP A 224 -13.42 -16.64 -22.03
N PHE A 225 -14.21 -16.47 -20.96
CA PHE A 225 -15.07 -15.30 -20.80
C PHE A 225 -14.28 -14.00 -20.62
N LYS A 226 -13.19 -14.02 -19.82
CA LYS A 226 -12.31 -12.86 -19.63
C LYS A 226 -11.55 -12.51 -20.91
N ASN A 227 -10.99 -13.52 -21.59
CA ASN A 227 -10.35 -13.36 -22.90
C ASN A 227 -11.31 -12.78 -23.93
N GLY A 228 -12.55 -13.27 -23.99
CA GLY A 228 -13.60 -12.74 -24.87
C GLY A 228 -13.99 -11.29 -24.59
N LYS A 229 -13.60 -10.74 -23.43
CA LYS A 229 -13.78 -9.34 -23.05
C LYS A 229 -12.51 -8.48 -23.17
N GLY A 230 -11.45 -9.03 -23.73
CA GLY A 230 -10.17 -8.34 -23.87
C GLY A 230 -9.36 -8.23 -22.58
N LEU A 231 -9.62 -9.10 -21.59
CA LEU A 231 -8.73 -9.30 -20.44
C LEU A 231 -7.96 -10.60 -20.65
N THR A 232 -6.77 -10.50 -21.24
CA THR A 232 -5.93 -11.64 -21.61
C THR A 232 -5.51 -12.39 -20.34
N THR A 233 -6.06 -13.59 -20.18
CA THR A 233 -6.04 -14.36 -18.95
C THR A 233 -5.40 -15.72 -19.20
N THR A 234 -4.46 -16.09 -18.34
CA THR A 234 -3.82 -17.41 -18.35
C THR A 234 -3.99 -18.16 -17.03
N PHE A 235 -3.74 -19.47 -17.06
CA PHE A 235 -3.78 -20.35 -15.90
C PHE A 235 -2.38 -20.83 -15.55
N LYS A 236 -2.07 -20.86 -14.25
CA LYS A 236 -0.90 -21.55 -13.71
C LYS A 236 -1.29 -22.43 -12.54
N SER A 237 -0.90 -23.70 -12.59
CA SER A 237 -1.17 -24.61 -11.48
C SER A 237 -0.23 -24.36 -10.30
N VAL A 238 -0.73 -24.50 -9.07
CA VAL A 238 0.11 -24.46 -7.86
C VAL A 238 1.17 -25.54 -7.95
N GLU A 239 0.81 -26.76 -8.37
CA GLU A 239 1.74 -27.88 -8.47
C GLU A 239 2.94 -27.55 -9.38
N SER A 240 2.69 -26.97 -10.57
CA SER A 240 3.75 -26.54 -11.48
C SER A 240 4.62 -25.44 -10.87
N ILE A 241 4.03 -24.49 -10.14
CA ILE A 241 4.81 -23.42 -9.47
C ILE A 241 5.77 -24.02 -8.44
N LEU A 242 5.29 -24.96 -7.62
CA LEU A 242 6.11 -25.58 -6.57
C LEU A 242 7.24 -26.47 -7.14
N GLU A 243 7.08 -26.97 -8.37
CA GLU A 243 8.12 -27.71 -9.10
C GLU A 243 9.14 -26.78 -9.78
N GLU A 244 8.69 -25.66 -10.33
CA GLU A 244 9.53 -24.77 -11.16
C GLU A 244 10.28 -23.71 -10.36
N TYR A 245 9.76 -23.28 -9.21
CA TYR A 245 10.30 -22.16 -8.44
C TYR A 245 10.88 -22.60 -7.10
N THR A 246 12.04 -22.06 -6.76
CA THR A 246 12.68 -22.25 -5.46
C THR A 246 12.38 -21.07 -4.53
N GLY A 247 12.17 -21.35 -3.25
CA GLY A 247 11.87 -20.35 -2.23
C GLY A 247 12.05 -20.92 -0.85
N TYR A 248 12.11 -20.05 0.16
CA TYR A 248 12.24 -20.47 1.56
C TYR A 248 11.07 -21.39 1.97
N ASP A 249 9.86 -21.05 1.54
CA ASP A 249 8.65 -21.85 1.71
C ASP A 249 7.71 -21.73 0.49
N GLN A 250 6.59 -22.45 0.51
CA GLN A 250 5.65 -22.51 -0.63
C GLN A 250 4.98 -21.16 -0.97
N PRO A 251 4.57 -20.32 0.01
CA PRO A 251 4.12 -18.97 -0.33
C PRO A 251 5.20 -18.14 -1.04
N GLU A 252 6.48 -18.23 -0.65
CA GLU A 252 7.53 -17.52 -1.38
C GLU A 252 7.69 -18.03 -2.81
N GLN A 253 7.58 -19.34 -3.05
CA GLN A 253 7.60 -19.91 -4.40
C GLN A 253 6.48 -19.34 -5.28
N VAL A 254 5.25 -19.23 -4.74
CA VAL A 254 4.13 -18.59 -5.42
C VAL A 254 4.40 -17.12 -5.70
N LYS A 255 4.94 -16.38 -4.73
CA LYS A 255 5.30 -14.97 -4.91
C LYS A 255 6.40 -14.78 -5.96
N LYS A 256 7.38 -15.68 -6.04
CA LYS A 256 8.43 -15.67 -7.06
C LYS A 256 7.90 -15.99 -8.45
N PHE A 257 6.91 -16.87 -8.58
CA PHE A 257 6.19 -17.03 -9.85
C PHE A 257 5.46 -15.75 -10.24
N ILE A 258 4.75 -15.10 -9.30
CA ILE A 258 4.07 -13.83 -9.57
C ILE A 258 5.08 -12.76 -10.00
N LYS A 259 6.25 -12.69 -9.36
CA LYS A 259 7.36 -11.84 -9.80
C LYS A 259 7.76 -12.14 -11.25
N TYR A 260 7.97 -13.40 -11.59
CA TYR A 260 8.31 -13.78 -12.96
C TYR A 260 7.22 -13.36 -13.96
N ALA A 261 5.95 -13.65 -13.67
CA ALA A 261 4.85 -13.26 -14.53
C ALA A 261 4.73 -11.74 -14.64
N TYR A 262 5.00 -11.00 -13.56
CA TYR A 262 5.06 -9.54 -13.60
C TYR A 262 6.18 -9.06 -14.55
N ASP A 263 7.38 -9.62 -14.39
CA ASP A 263 8.57 -9.19 -15.12
C ASP A 263 8.56 -9.60 -16.61
N THR A 264 7.84 -10.67 -16.96
CA THR A 264 7.96 -11.31 -18.29
C THR A 264 6.65 -11.38 -19.05
N TRP A 265 5.51 -11.38 -18.36
CA TRP A 265 4.18 -11.50 -18.94
C TRP A 265 3.34 -10.22 -18.81
N ASN A 266 3.88 -9.18 -18.16
CA ASN A 266 3.21 -7.89 -17.97
C ASN A 266 1.89 -7.95 -17.18
N ILE A 267 1.76 -8.92 -16.26
CA ILE A 267 0.50 -9.08 -15.51
C ILE A 267 0.19 -7.86 -14.64
N THR A 268 -1.10 -7.55 -14.56
CA THR A 268 -1.65 -6.53 -13.67
C THR A 268 -2.52 -7.16 -12.58
N TYR A 269 -3.11 -8.33 -12.84
CA TYR A 269 -4.04 -9.01 -11.94
C TYR A 269 -3.59 -10.44 -11.61
N VAL A 270 -3.77 -10.82 -10.35
CA VAL A 270 -3.61 -12.19 -9.86
C VAL A 270 -4.92 -12.64 -9.20
N LEU A 271 -5.47 -13.75 -9.68
CA LEU A 271 -6.64 -14.39 -9.09
C LEU A 271 -6.23 -15.74 -8.48
N LEU A 272 -6.16 -15.80 -7.14
CA LEU A 272 -5.92 -17.01 -6.40
C LEU A 272 -7.24 -17.79 -6.26
N VAL A 273 -7.29 -19.04 -6.69
CA VAL A 273 -8.51 -19.87 -6.59
C VAL A 273 -8.24 -21.09 -5.73
N GLY A 274 -8.70 -21.00 -4.49
CA GLY A 274 -8.55 -22.06 -3.48
C GLY A 274 -8.52 -21.49 -2.06
N GLY A 275 -9.29 -22.10 -1.18
CA GLY A 275 -9.35 -21.78 0.24
C GLY A 275 -8.70 -22.84 1.13
N LEU A 276 -9.05 -22.78 2.42
CA LEU A 276 -8.75 -23.80 3.40
C LEU A 276 -9.57 -25.05 3.06
N LYS A 277 -8.92 -26.21 2.91
CA LYS A 277 -9.56 -27.45 2.43
C LYS A 277 -10.70 -27.92 3.35
N ASN A 278 -10.65 -27.58 4.64
CA ASN A 278 -11.70 -27.93 5.59
C ASN A 278 -11.71 -26.98 6.80
N HIS A 279 -12.81 -26.29 7.08
CA HIS A 279 -12.88 -25.32 8.20
C HIS A 279 -13.07 -25.94 9.60
N ILE A 280 -13.31 -27.25 9.70
CA ILE A 280 -13.64 -27.91 10.98
C ILE A 280 -12.38 -28.46 11.66
N TYR A 281 -11.49 -29.09 10.89
CA TYR A 281 -10.34 -29.82 11.45
C TYR A 281 -9.01 -29.52 10.76
N ALA A 282 -8.98 -28.62 9.76
CA ALA A 282 -7.72 -28.24 9.17
C ALA A 282 -6.87 -27.44 10.18
N LYS A 283 -5.59 -27.80 10.24
CA LYS A 283 -4.57 -26.91 10.78
C LYS A 283 -4.17 -25.92 9.69
N ASP A 284 -4.57 -24.67 9.85
CA ASP A 284 -4.39 -23.58 8.90
C ASP A 284 -2.92 -23.15 8.73
N LYS A 285 -2.09 -23.35 9.75
CA LYS A 285 -0.68 -22.95 9.80
C LYS A 285 0.28 -24.13 9.85
N ASP A 286 1.23 -24.14 8.92
CA ASP A 286 2.38 -25.06 8.90
C ASP A 286 3.61 -24.47 9.61
N SER A 287 3.72 -23.12 9.64
CA SER A 287 4.69 -22.36 10.42
C SER A 287 4.00 -21.16 11.12
N ARG A 288 4.74 -20.36 11.90
CA ARG A 288 4.23 -19.13 12.52
C ARG A 288 3.68 -18.13 11.48
N SER A 289 4.22 -18.17 10.28
CA SER A 289 4.01 -17.17 9.24
C SER A 289 3.35 -17.74 7.98
N ALA A 290 3.04 -19.03 7.90
CA ALA A 290 2.55 -19.62 6.64
C ALA A 290 1.71 -20.88 6.81
N GLY A 291 0.87 -21.13 5.81
CA GLY A 291 0.07 -22.35 5.68
C GLY A 291 0.04 -22.82 4.23
N TRP A 292 0.22 -24.13 4.00
CA TRP A 292 0.25 -24.68 2.65
C TRP A 292 -0.29 -26.11 2.54
N LYS A 293 -0.16 -26.98 3.56
CA LYS A 293 -0.67 -28.36 3.48
C LYS A 293 -2.19 -28.40 3.46
N ALA A 294 -2.82 -27.63 4.34
CA ALA A 294 -4.27 -27.57 4.45
C ALA A 294 -4.93 -26.58 3.49
N TRP A 295 -4.15 -25.83 2.71
CA TRP A 295 -4.64 -24.85 1.76
C TRP A 295 -4.54 -25.38 0.33
N TYR A 296 -5.46 -24.96 -0.53
CA TYR A 296 -5.37 -25.23 -1.97
C TYR A 296 -4.33 -24.34 -2.65
N VAL A 297 -4.25 -23.08 -2.24
CA VAL A 297 -3.21 -22.14 -2.65
C VAL A 297 -2.55 -21.64 -1.36
N PRO A 298 -1.22 -21.76 -1.21
CA PRO A 298 -0.50 -21.34 0.00
C PRO A 298 -0.86 -19.92 0.48
N VAL A 299 -0.71 -19.67 1.77
CA VAL A 299 -1.04 -18.39 2.41
C VAL A 299 0.10 -17.90 3.29
N ARG A 300 0.24 -16.58 3.38
CA ARG A 300 1.17 -15.88 4.29
C ARG A 300 0.37 -15.26 5.43
N TYR A 301 0.92 -15.36 6.64
CA TYR A 301 0.42 -14.68 7.84
C TYR A 301 1.39 -13.58 8.25
N VAL A 302 0.84 -12.39 8.51
CA VAL A 302 1.51 -11.26 9.17
C VAL A 302 1.55 -11.53 10.66
N VAL A 303 2.74 -11.67 11.22
CA VAL A 303 2.93 -12.03 12.63
C VAL A 303 2.83 -10.77 13.50
N MET A 304 1.60 -10.39 13.80
CA MET A 304 1.27 -9.27 14.67
C MET A 304 0.30 -9.75 15.75
N PRO A 305 0.81 -10.34 16.85
CA PRO A 305 -0.04 -10.93 17.85
C PRO A 305 -0.88 -9.87 18.57
N HIS A 306 -2.19 -10.10 18.66
CA HIS A 306 -3.11 -9.29 19.45
C HIS A 306 -4.11 -10.19 20.18
N ALA A 307 -4.08 -10.15 21.52
CA ALA A 307 -4.89 -11.04 22.35
C ALA A 307 -4.67 -12.52 21.96
N ASP A 308 -5.73 -13.23 21.55
CA ASP A 308 -5.67 -14.64 21.17
C ASP A 308 -5.26 -14.86 19.70
N ASP A 309 -5.22 -13.81 18.88
CA ASP A 309 -4.80 -13.89 17.48
C ASP A 309 -3.28 -13.75 17.37
N GLU A 310 -2.58 -14.85 17.06
CA GLU A 310 -1.12 -14.86 16.95
C GLU A 310 -0.60 -14.21 15.65
N ALA A 311 -1.39 -14.23 14.59
CA ALA A 311 -1.04 -13.73 13.25
C ALA A 311 -2.28 -13.64 12.34
N CYS A 312 -2.26 -12.70 11.38
CA CYS A 312 -3.36 -12.45 10.44
C CYS A 312 -2.98 -12.84 9.01
N LEU A 313 -3.84 -13.57 8.30
CA LEU A 313 -3.61 -13.94 6.90
C LEU A 313 -3.63 -12.69 6.02
N SER A 314 -2.66 -12.57 5.10
CA SER A 314 -2.61 -11.45 4.15
C SER A 314 -2.19 -11.90 2.76
N ASP A 315 -3.13 -11.86 1.81
CA ASP A 315 -2.83 -12.05 0.37
C ASP A 315 -2.18 -10.80 -0.26
N LEU A 316 -2.16 -9.65 0.44
CA LEU A 316 -1.37 -8.48 0.01
C LEU A 316 0.12 -8.84 -0.11
N TYR A 317 0.58 -9.86 0.63
CA TYR A 317 1.89 -10.47 0.47
C TYR A 317 2.24 -10.79 -0.98
N TYR A 318 1.28 -11.31 -1.75
CA TYR A 318 1.50 -11.68 -3.14
C TYR A 318 1.50 -10.48 -4.09
N GLY A 319 0.94 -9.34 -3.65
CA GLY A 319 0.85 -8.12 -4.44
C GLY A 319 2.09 -7.25 -4.35
N CYS A 320 2.72 -7.19 -3.18
CA CYS A 320 3.96 -6.43 -2.93
C CYS A 320 5.18 -7.25 -3.36
N VAL A 321 5.50 -7.27 -4.64
CA VAL A 321 6.59 -8.07 -5.23
C VAL A 321 7.95 -7.44 -4.95
N TYR A 322 8.02 -6.13 -5.03
CA TYR A 322 9.24 -5.37 -4.87
C TYR A 322 9.13 -4.38 -3.72
N ASN A 323 10.28 -4.03 -3.16
CA ASN A 323 10.37 -2.91 -2.23
C ASN A 323 10.74 -1.63 -2.99
N ALA A 324 10.85 -0.54 -2.26
CA ALA A 324 11.15 0.77 -2.83
C ALA A 324 12.51 0.89 -3.55
N THR A 325 13.47 -0.01 -3.30
CA THR A 325 14.78 -0.05 -3.99
C THR A 325 14.77 -0.94 -5.23
N GLY A 326 13.65 -1.61 -5.51
CA GLY A 326 13.51 -2.56 -6.61
C GLY A 326 14.02 -3.97 -6.29
N ASP A 327 14.33 -4.25 -5.02
CA ASP A 327 14.68 -5.59 -4.56
C ASP A 327 13.41 -6.40 -4.26
N PHE A 328 13.52 -7.74 -4.30
CA PHE A 328 12.39 -8.61 -3.96
C PHE A 328 11.96 -8.40 -2.50
N ASP A 329 10.69 -8.03 -2.30
CA ASP A 329 10.15 -7.80 -0.97
C ASP A 329 9.71 -9.12 -0.33
N SER A 330 10.58 -9.77 0.45
CA SER A 330 10.27 -11.05 1.08
C SER A 330 9.22 -10.94 2.19
N TRP A 331 8.94 -9.74 2.72
CA TRP A 331 8.30 -9.48 4.03
C TRP A 331 9.07 -10.05 5.24
N ASP A 332 10.28 -10.55 5.05
CA ASP A 332 11.20 -10.99 6.09
C ASP A 332 12.51 -10.23 5.88
N SER A 333 12.52 -8.99 6.37
CA SER A 333 13.58 -8.00 6.14
C SER A 333 14.86 -8.28 6.93
N ASN A 334 14.77 -9.14 7.94
CA ASN A 334 15.88 -9.52 8.81
C ASN A 334 16.34 -10.98 8.62
N GLY A 335 15.58 -11.79 7.88
CA GLY A 335 15.91 -13.17 7.52
C GLY A 335 15.71 -14.18 8.65
N ASP A 336 14.87 -13.88 9.65
CA ASP A 336 14.63 -14.74 10.82
C ASP A 336 13.52 -15.80 10.58
N GLY A 337 12.85 -15.77 9.42
CA GLY A 337 11.77 -16.67 9.06
C GLY A 337 10.40 -16.32 9.69
N VAL A 338 10.30 -15.18 10.39
CA VAL A 338 9.06 -14.63 10.94
C VAL A 338 8.65 -13.42 10.11
N TYR A 339 7.61 -13.58 9.31
CA TYR A 339 7.30 -12.62 8.26
C TYR A 339 6.36 -11.53 8.75
N ALA A 340 6.63 -10.30 8.31
CA ALA A 340 5.90 -9.09 8.66
C ALA A 340 5.71 -8.97 10.18
N ALA A 341 6.75 -9.29 10.93
CA ALA A 341 6.72 -9.31 12.38
C ALA A 341 6.48 -7.90 12.93
N TRP A 342 5.49 -7.77 13.81
CA TRP A 342 5.21 -6.51 14.52
C TRP A 342 4.86 -6.79 15.98
N ASN A 343 5.72 -6.33 16.90
CA ASN A 343 5.62 -6.64 18.33
C ASN A 343 5.51 -8.15 18.63
N ALA A 344 6.09 -8.97 17.74
CA ALA A 344 6.07 -10.40 17.82
C ALA A 344 7.12 -10.89 18.84
N PRO A 345 6.75 -11.66 19.88
CA PRO A 345 7.73 -12.20 20.81
C PRO A 345 8.81 -13.01 20.08
N GLY A 346 10.07 -12.73 20.40
CA GLY A 346 11.23 -13.44 19.85
C GLY A 346 11.56 -13.15 18.38
N ALA A 347 10.92 -12.16 17.74
CA ALA A 347 11.23 -11.74 16.37
C ALA A 347 11.49 -10.24 16.30
N LEU A 348 12.40 -9.82 15.42
CA LEU A 348 12.63 -8.40 15.17
C LEU A 348 11.53 -7.85 14.28
N LYS A 349 11.22 -6.56 14.42
CA LYS A 349 10.19 -5.93 13.60
C LYS A 349 10.66 -5.85 12.14
N ASP A 350 9.79 -6.23 11.21
CA ASP A 350 10.06 -6.13 9.78
C ASP A 350 9.78 -4.77 9.18
N THR A 351 10.46 -4.49 8.06
CA THR A 351 10.22 -3.33 7.19
C THR A 351 9.99 -3.75 5.75
N PHE A 352 8.89 -3.27 5.17
CA PHE A 352 8.43 -3.50 3.80
C PHE A 352 7.49 -2.35 3.44
N ASP A 353 7.31 -2.04 2.16
CA ASP A 353 6.71 -0.75 1.76
C ASP A 353 5.18 -0.75 1.68
N LEU A 354 4.55 -1.94 1.54
CA LEU A 354 3.10 -2.13 1.43
C LEU A 354 2.45 -1.57 0.14
N TYR A 355 3.23 -1.37 -0.91
CA TYR A 355 2.72 -0.94 -2.21
C TYR A 355 2.66 -2.15 -3.16
N PRO A 356 1.46 -2.56 -3.62
CA PRO A 356 1.37 -3.71 -4.51
C PRO A 356 1.71 -3.34 -5.97
N GLU A 357 2.52 -4.18 -6.61
CA GLU A 357 2.76 -4.17 -8.07
C GLU A 357 1.65 -4.85 -8.86
N VAL A 358 0.88 -5.75 -8.24
CA VAL A 358 -0.25 -6.43 -8.89
C VAL A 358 -1.47 -6.45 -7.99
N TYR A 359 -2.65 -6.37 -8.60
CA TYR A 359 -3.90 -6.53 -7.88
C TYR A 359 -4.14 -8.00 -7.55
N VAL A 360 -4.20 -8.33 -6.27
CA VAL A 360 -4.45 -9.70 -5.81
C VAL A 360 -5.86 -9.85 -5.29
N SER A 361 -6.51 -10.94 -5.68
CA SER A 361 -7.79 -11.37 -5.11
C SER A 361 -7.81 -12.88 -4.92
N ARG A 362 -8.67 -13.36 -4.00
CA ARG A 362 -8.85 -14.79 -3.74
C ARG A 362 -10.31 -15.20 -3.86
N LEU A 363 -10.56 -16.31 -4.54
CA LEU A 363 -11.79 -17.09 -4.45
C LEU A 363 -11.53 -18.26 -3.47
N PRO A 364 -11.95 -18.17 -2.19
CA PRO A 364 -11.61 -19.15 -1.16
C PRO A 364 -12.47 -20.42 -1.24
N VAL A 365 -12.49 -21.06 -2.41
CA VAL A 365 -13.29 -22.25 -2.70
C VAL A 365 -12.61 -23.53 -2.20
N THR A 366 -13.41 -24.48 -1.73
CA THR A 366 -12.94 -25.75 -1.14
C THR A 366 -13.12 -26.95 -2.08
N ASN A 367 -13.81 -26.78 -3.20
CA ASN A 367 -14.07 -27.87 -4.14
C ASN A 367 -14.53 -27.35 -5.52
N LYS A 368 -14.58 -28.25 -6.51
CA LYS A 368 -15.02 -27.95 -7.88
C LYS A 368 -16.45 -27.40 -7.99
N TRP A 369 -17.35 -27.81 -7.11
CA TRP A 369 -18.73 -27.33 -7.14
C TRP A 369 -18.78 -25.84 -6.78
N GLU A 370 -18.04 -25.42 -5.76
CA GLU A 370 -17.92 -24.01 -5.38
C GLU A 370 -17.23 -23.18 -6.48
N VAL A 371 -16.18 -23.70 -7.13
CA VAL A 371 -15.54 -23.07 -8.30
C VAL A 371 -16.59 -22.79 -9.39
N ASN A 372 -17.33 -23.80 -9.81
CA ASN A 372 -18.34 -23.65 -10.85
C ASN A 372 -19.45 -22.67 -10.43
N HIS A 373 -19.83 -22.67 -9.16
CA HIS A 373 -20.86 -21.77 -8.64
C HIS A 373 -20.39 -20.30 -8.65
N ILE A 374 -19.16 -20.02 -8.18
CA ILE A 374 -18.63 -18.65 -8.17
C ILE A 374 -18.34 -18.15 -9.58
N VAL A 375 -17.77 -18.98 -10.46
CA VAL A 375 -17.54 -18.66 -11.89
C VAL A 375 -18.84 -18.26 -12.57
N ARG A 376 -19.93 -19.03 -12.34
CA ARG A 376 -21.25 -18.70 -12.89
C ARG A 376 -21.75 -17.33 -12.41
N LYS A 377 -21.54 -16.99 -11.12
CA LYS A 377 -21.95 -15.68 -10.58
C LYS A 377 -21.15 -14.53 -11.19
N ILE A 378 -19.83 -14.68 -11.32
CA ILE A 378 -18.94 -13.68 -11.95
C ILE A 378 -19.38 -13.43 -13.39
N ILE A 379 -19.53 -14.49 -14.19
CA ILE A 379 -19.96 -14.39 -15.59
C ILE A 379 -21.36 -13.74 -15.67
N ALA A 380 -22.31 -14.14 -14.83
CA ALA A 380 -23.65 -13.56 -14.83
C ALA A 380 -23.63 -12.06 -14.48
N TYR A 381 -22.84 -11.65 -13.49
CA TYR A 381 -22.70 -10.26 -13.11
C TYR A 381 -22.10 -9.41 -14.23
N GLU A 382 -21.02 -9.90 -14.84
CA GLU A 382 -20.30 -9.13 -15.85
C GLU A 382 -20.94 -9.19 -17.23
N SER A 383 -21.76 -10.19 -17.55
CA SER A 383 -22.37 -10.35 -18.89
C SER A 383 -23.28 -9.19 -19.32
N THR A 384 -23.76 -8.38 -18.38
CA THR A 384 -24.66 -7.25 -18.67
C THR A 384 -24.20 -5.97 -17.99
N GLY A 385 -24.73 -4.82 -18.40
CA GLY A 385 -24.42 -3.53 -17.78
C GLY A 385 -25.11 -3.33 -16.42
N PRO A 386 -24.80 -2.25 -15.70
CA PRO A 386 -25.57 -1.80 -14.53
C PRO A 386 -27.04 -1.53 -14.82
N ASP A 387 -27.39 -1.00 -15.99
CA ASP A 387 -28.78 -0.64 -16.33
C ASP A 387 -29.68 -1.88 -16.52
N ASP A 388 -29.10 -3.03 -16.84
CA ASP A 388 -29.81 -4.31 -16.94
C ASP A 388 -30.05 -4.98 -15.57
N LYS A 389 -29.64 -4.33 -14.47
CA LYS A 389 -29.69 -4.86 -13.12
C LYS A 389 -30.55 -3.94 -12.24
N PRO A 390 -31.86 -4.23 -12.07
CA PRO A 390 -32.77 -3.38 -11.29
C PRO A 390 -32.32 -3.12 -9.85
N TRP A 391 -31.54 -4.04 -9.27
CA TRP A 391 -31.01 -3.96 -7.92
C TRP A 391 -29.69 -3.17 -7.80
N TYR A 392 -29.02 -2.84 -8.91
CA TYR A 392 -27.67 -2.27 -8.89
C TYR A 392 -27.61 -0.90 -8.20
N LYS A 393 -28.63 -0.07 -8.39
CA LYS A 393 -28.70 1.30 -7.80
C LYS A 393 -29.21 1.30 -6.36
N THR A 394 -29.09 0.17 -5.65
CA THR A 394 -29.48 0.04 -4.24
C THR A 394 -28.24 -0.18 -3.39
N PHE A 395 -28.03 0.74 -2.44
CA PHE A 395 -27.02 0.65 -1.40
C PHE A 395 -27.69 0.30 -0.07
N VAL A 396 -27.22 -0.75 0.59
CA VAL A 396 -27.70 -1.17 1.90
C VAL A 396 -26.64 -0.87 2.94
N GLY A 397 -26.92 0.08 3.82
CA GLY A 397 -26.10 0.34 5.01
C GLY A 397 -26.63 -0.46 6.20
N ILE A 398 -25.80 -1.31 6.79
CA ILE A 398 -26.12 -2.10 7.99
C ILE A 398 -25.22 -1.62 9.11
N GLY A 399 -25.77 -0.82 10.01
CA GLY A 399 -24.97 -0.09 10.98
C GLY A 399 -25.63 -0.06 12.35
N GLY A 400 -24.81 -0.05 13.38
CA GLY A 400 -25.26 0.15 14.74
C GLY A 400 -24.20 0.81 15.60
N LYS A 401 -24.14 0.38 16.86
CA LYS A 401 -23.16 0.80 17.84
C LYS A 401 -21.98 -0.19 17.81
N THR A 402 -20.91 0.15 17.10
CA THR A 402 -19.78 -0.76 16.88
C THR A 402 -18.80 -0.74 18.05
N PHE A 403 -18.67 0.38 18.76
CA PHE A 403 -17.69 0.48 19.85
C PHE A 403 -18.34 0.85 21.19
N TYR A 404 -18.08 0.03 22.21
CA TYR A 404 -18.55 0.25 23.58
C TYR A 404 -17.87 1.45 24.26
N TYR A 405 -16.56 1.63 24.04
CA TYR A 405 -15.73 2.67 24.68
C TYR A 405 -16.15 4.11 24.35
N TRP A 406 -16.95 4.31 23.30
CA TRP A 406 -17.41 5.62 22.85
C TRP A 406 -18.89 5.86 23.19
N LEU A 407 -19.28 5.49 24.43
CA LEU A 407 -20.62 5.69 25.01
C LEU A 407 -21.78 5.03 24.22
N GLY A 408 -21.49 4.03 23.38
CA GLY A 408 -22.51 3.33 22.60
C GLY A 408 -23.21 4.23 21.58
N LYS A 409 -22.46 5.04 20.83
CA LYS A 409 -22.98 5.85 19.72
C LYS A 409 -23.15 5.02 18.45
N PRO A 410 -24.06 5.39 17.52
CA PRO A 410 -24.27 4.66 16.26
C PRO A 410 -23.21 5.06 15.22
N ASP A 411 -21.94 4.81 15.53
CA ASP A 411 -20.80 5.11 14.65
C ASP A 411 -20.86 4.30 13.35
N GLY A 412 -21.31 3.05 13.40
CA GLY A 412 -21.52 2.24 12.20
C GLY A 412 -22.56 2.85 11.25
N GLU A 413 -23.63 3.46 11.78
CA GLU A 413 -24.63 4.15 10.97
C GLU A 413 -24.08 5.42 10.31
N TYR A 414 -23.14 6.12 10.97
CA TYR A 414 -22.44 7.25 10.38
C TYR A 414 -21.55 6.78 9.23
N LEU A 415 -20.77 5.72 9.44
CA LEU A 415 -19.86 5.18 8.43
C LEU A 415 -20.62 4.67 7.19
N CYS A 416 -21.76 3.99 7.38
CA CYS A 416 -22.64 3.61 6.28
C CYS A 416 -23.17 4.81 5.49
N ASP A 417 -23.61 5.87 6.17
CA ASP A 417 -24.05 7.10 5.49
C ASP A 417 -22.89 7.79 4.74
N LEU A 418 -21.68 7.79 5.30
CA LEU A 418 -20.49 8.32 4.64
C LEU A 418 -20.14 7.52 3.37
N ALA A 419 -20.13 6.18 3.47
CA ALA A 419 -19.90 5.28 2.34
C ALA A 419 -20.96 5.51 1.25
N TYR A 420 -22.24 5.54 1.62
CA TYR A 420 -23.34 5.85 0.70
C TYR A 420 -23.15 7.20 0.00
N ASN A 421 -22.85 8.27 0.75
CA ASN A 421 -22.69 9.61 0.19
C ASN A 421 -21.53 9.67 -0.81
N ASN A 422 -20.41 9.02 -0.49
CA ASN A 422 -19.27 8.91 -1.39
C ASN A 422 -19.61 8.10 -2.66
N THR A 423 -20.28 6.95 -2.53
CA THR A 423 -20.73 6.16 -3.69
C THR A 423 -21.74 6.93 -4.55
N LYS A 424 -22.61 7.74 -3.94
CA LYS A 424 -23.59 8.56 -4.65
C LYS A 424 -22.95 9.64 -5.52
N LEU A 425 -21.76 10.14 -5.17
CA LEU A 425 -21.00 11.06 -6.03
C LEU A 425 -20.68 10.41 -7.38
N ALA A 426 -20.40 9.10 -7.39
CA ALA A 426 -20.17 8.33 -8.62
C ALA A 426 -21.47 7.82 -9.26
N ILE A 427 -22.53 7.59 -8.46
CA ILE A 427 -23.81 7.04 -8.91
C ILE A 427 -24.96 7.96 -8.43
N PRO A 428 -25.29 9.04 -9.18
CA PRO A 428 -26.28 10.03 -8.71
C PRO A 428 -27.67 9.46 -8.38
N GLY A 429 -28.06 8.37 -9.03
CA GLY A 429 -29.35 7.68 -8.83
C GLY A 429 -29.36 6.62 -7.71
N LEU A 430 -28.33 6.56 -6.87
CA LEU A 430 -28.20 5.56 -5.81
C LEU A 430 -29.25 5.76 -4.70
N SER A 431 -30.02 4.71 -4.43
CA SER A 431 -30.97 4.63 -3.31
C SER A 431 -30.29 4.08 -2.06
N HIS A 432 -30.74 4.53 -0.87
CA HIS A 432 -30.18 4.09 0.40
C HIS A 432 -31.23 3.34 1.23
N VAL A 433 -30.99 2.06 1.49
CA VAL A 433 -31.71 1.26 2.47
C VAL A 433 -30.91 1.25 3.78
N ARG A 434 -31.50 1.79 4.84
CA ARG A 434 -30.88 1.90 6.16
C ARG A 434 -31.38 0.79 7.08
N VAL A 435 -30.53 -0.20 7.31
CA VAL A 435 -30.75 -1.28 8.29
C VAL A 435 -30.00 -0.86 9.56
N TYR A 436 -30.60 0.06 10.30
CA TYR A 436 -29.91 0.81 11.37
C TYR A 436 -30.46 0.45 12.75
N SER A 437 -29.57 0.36 13.74
CA SER A 437 -29.95 0.05 15.13
C SER A 437 -30.93 1.07 15.71
N THR A 438 -30.83 2.33 15.30
CA THR A 438 -31.72 3.43 15.69
C THR A 438 -33.16 3.28 15.18
N ASN A 439 -33.41 2.39 14.21
CA ASN A 439 -34.76 2.12 13.72
C ASN A 439 -35.61 1.24 14.66
N ARG A 440 -35.03 0.71 15.75
CA ARG A 440 -35.68 -0.25 16.66
C ARG A 440 -37.02 0.24 17.20
N ASP A 441 -37.09 1.52 17.56
CA ASP A 441 -38.27 2.10 18.22
C ASP A 441 -39.27 2.70 17.21
N SER A 442 -38.89 2.82 15.94
CA SER A 442 -39.74 3.35 14.86
C SER A 442 -40.37 2.26 13.99
N GLY A 443 -40.06 0.98 14.25
CA GLY A 443 -40.52 -0.15 13.44
C GLY A 443 -39.83 -0.29 12.09
N GLY A 444 -38.70 0.40 11.88
CA GLY A 444 -37.89 0.27 10.66
C GLY A 444 -37.00 -0.98 10.66
N LEU A 445 -36.24 -1.17 9.58
CA LEU A 445 -35.29 -2.29 9.45
C LEU A 445 -34.15 -2.12 10.46
N VAL A 446 -33.87 -3.16 11.25
CA VAL A 446 -32.75 -3.17 12.20
C VAL A 446 -31.71 -4.24 11.87
N PRO A 447 -30.46 -4.16 12.38
CA PRO A 447 -29.41 -5.16 12.17
C PRO A 447 -29.70 -6.50 12.89
N ASN A 448 -30.75 -7.20 12.48
CA ASN A 448 -31.06 -8.56 12.92
C ASN A 448 -31.06 -9.51 11.71
N THR A 449 -30.94 -10.82 11.96
CA THR A 449 -30.86 -11.83 10.90
C THR A 449 -32.04 -11.76 9.92
N LYS A 450 -33.26 -11.51 10.42
CA LYS A 450 -34.48 -11.48 9.61
C LYS A 450 -34.48 -10.30 8.63
N ASP A 451 -34.20 -9.11 9.11
CA ASP A 451 -34.26 -7.87 8.32
C ASP A 451 -33.08 -7.77 7.35
N ILE A 452 -31.89 -8.23 7.77
CA ILE A 452 -30.73 -8.36 6.89
C ILE A 452 -31.04 -9.35 5.76
N ALA A 453 -31.48 -10.57 6.07
CA ALA A 453 -31.80 -11.59 5.06
C ALA A 453 -32.93 -11.14 4.12
N SER A 454 -33.96 -10.47 4.65
CA SER A 454 -35.04 -9.91 3.84
C SER A 454 -34.52 -8.83 2.89
N THR A 455 -33.60 -7.98 3.35
CA THR A 455 -33.01 -6.90 2.54
C THR A 455 -32.11 -7.45 1.44
N PHE A 456 -31.27 -8.43 1.75
CA PHE A 456 -30.45 -9.13 0.75
C PHE A 456 -31.30 -9.76 -0.35
N SER A 457 -32.42 -10.40 0.03
CA SER A 457 -33.30 -11.10 -0.90
C SER A 457 -34.03 -10.16 -1.87
N LYS A 458 -34.14 -8.86 -1.55
CA LYS A 458 -34.69 -7.83 -2.45
C LYS A 458 -33.69 -7.38 -3.52
N GLY A 459 -32.41 -7.71 -3.36
CA GLY A 459 -31.33 -7.35 -4.26
C GLY A 459 -30.72 -5.98 -3.93
N ALA A 460 -29.39 -5.93 -3.94
CA ALA A 460 -28.61 -4.71 -3.77
C ALA A 460 -27.35 -4.75 -4.64
N GLY A 461 -26.93 -3.59 -5.14
CA GLY A 461 -25.65 -3.45 -5.83
C GLY A 461 -24.49 -3.33 -4.86
N PHE A 462 -24.75 -2.72 -3.69
CA PHE A 462 -23.75 -2.44 -2.68
C PHE A 462 -24.32 -2.73 -1.29
N ILE A 463 -23.52 -3.36 -0.45
CA ILE A 463 -23.84 -3.66 0.93
C ILE A 463 -22.63 -3.30 1.77
N ASP A 464 -22.83 -2.45 2.76
CA ASP A 464 -21.81 -2.03 3.71
C ASP A 464 -22.29 -2.39 5.11
N PHE A 465 -21.53 -3.25 5.79
CA PHE A 465 -21.79 -3.65 7.16
C PHE A 465 -20.73 -3.05 8.09
N GLN A 466 -21.21 -2.30 9.08
CA GLN A 466 -20.38 -1.62 10.07
C GLN A 466 -20.78 -2.12 11.46
N GLY A 467 -19.98 -3.05 11.98
CA GLY A 467 -20.23 -3.72 13.25
C GLY A 467 -19.09 -4.67 13.62
N HIS A 468 -19.34 -5.52 14.62
CA HIS A 468 -18.41 -6.59 14.98
C HIS A 468 -18.51 -7.74 13.99
N GLY A 469 -17.49 -8.59 13.94
CA GLY A 469 -17.51 -9.81 13.16
C GLY A 469 -16.63 -10.85 13.81
N TYR A 470 -16.91 -12.11 13.48
CA TYR A 470 -16.04 -13.24 13.77
C TYR A 470 -16.02 -14.16 12.54
N ALA A 471 -15.22 -15.22 12.57
CA ALA A 471 -14.99 -16.06 11.39
C ALA A 471 -16.26 -16.62 10.71
N LEU A 472 -17.38 -16.73 11.41
CA LEU A 472 -18.64 -17.30 10.89
C LEU A 472 -19.85 -16.36 11.02
N GLY A 473 -19.65 -15.08 11.34
CA GLY A 473 -20.78 -14.17 11.53
C GLY A 473 -20.43 -12.69 11.59
N TRP A 474 -21.48 -11.90 11.43
CA TRP A 474 -21.54 -10.45 11.60
C TRP A 474 -22.36 -10.13 12.85
#